data_AF-A0A7V9R0U6-F1
#
_entry.id   AF-A0A7V9R0U6-F1
#
_cell.length_a   1.000
_cell.length_b   1.000
_cell.length_c   1.000
_cell.angle_alpha   90.00
_cell.angle_beta   90.00
_cell.angle_gamma   90.00
#
_symmetry.space_group_name_H-M   'P 1'
#
loop_
_entity.id
_entity.type
_entity.pdbx_description
1 polymer ?
#
loop_
_entity_poly.entity_id
_entity_poly.type
_entity_poly.pdbx_seq_one_letter_code
_entity_poly.pdbx_strand_id
1 'polypeptide(L)'
;MKKLINDPADVVAEALLGIAAAHSDRVRVDHDNHIVYRLDAPVQGKVGLISGGGSGHEPMHGGFVGPGMLDAACAGEVFTSPVPDQMMAATKEVDGGAGVLHIVKNYTGDVMNFEMAAEMAAADAGTEVLSVVTNDDVAVQDSLYTAGRRGVGVTVLLEKVVGAAAEEGRPLQEVADLARRV
;
A
#
# COMPACT_ATOMS: atom_id res chain seq x y z
N MET A 1 -26.29 18.66 -4.89
CA MET A 1 -25.03 17.95 -5.17
C MET A 1 -23.88 18.80 -4.61
N LYS A 2 -22.96 18.24 -3.80
CA LYS A 2 -21.86 18.99 -3.14
C LYS A 2 -20.44 18.49 -3.50
N LYS A 3 -20.35 17.40 -4.27
CA LYS A 3 -19.08 16.76 -4.66
C LYS A 3 -18.71 17.20 -6.07
N LEU A 4 -17.43 17.45 -6.31
CA LEU A 4 -16.87 17.71 -7.63
C LEU A 4 -16.46 16.37 -8.24
N ILE A 5 -17.42 15.67 -8.85
CA ILE A 5 -17.23 14.36 -9.49
C ILE A 5 -18.07 14.30 -10.77
N ASN A 6 -17.65 13.49 -11.73
CA ASN A 6 -18.46 13.17 -12.91
C ASN A 6 -19.39 11.99 -12.55
N ASP A 7 -19.19 10.82 -13.14
CA ASP A 7 -19.88 9.59 -12.74
C ASP A 7 -19.27 9.07 -11.42
N PRO A 8 -20.07 8.77 -10.38
CA PRO A 8 -19.57 8.13 -9.16
C PRO A 8 -18.82 6.82 -9.40
N ALA A 9 -19.11 6.08 -10.47
CA ALA A 9 -18.40 4.84 -10.82
C ALA A 9 -16.96 5.09 -11.30
N ASP A 10 -16.68 6.28 -11.85
CA ASP A 10 -15.39 6.61 -12.44
C ASP A 10 -14.48 7.40 -11.50
N VAL A 11 -14.94 7.70 -10.27
CA VAL A 11 -14.27 8.64 -9.35
C VAL A 11 -12.81 8.26 -9.05
N VAL A 12 -12.52 6.96 -8.87
CA VAL A 12 -11.17 6.47 -8.57
C VAL A 12 -10.30 6.53 -9.84
N ALA A 13 -10.83 6.03 -10.96
CA ALA A 13 -10.14 6.04 -12.25
C ALA A 13 -9.77 7.48 -12.69
N GLU A 14 -10.71 8.43 -12.58
CA GLU A 14 -10.48 9.84 -12.90
C GLU A 14 -9.48 10.50 -11.95
N ALA A 15 -9.54 10.21 -10.65
CA ALA A 15 -8.56 10.73 -9.69
C ALA A 15 -7.14 10.24 -10.01
N LEU A 16 -7.00 8.97 -10.39
CA LEU A 16 -5.73 8.37 -10.79
C LEU A 16 -5.17 8.98 -12.09
N LEU A 17 -6.02 9.33 -13.06
CA LEU A 17 -5.62 10.12 -14.23
C LEU A 17 -5.04 11.48 -13.81
N GLY A 18 -5.66 12.12 -12.82
CA GLY A 18 -5.16 13.36 -12.22
C GLY A 18 -3.78 13.22 -11.58
N ILE A 19 -3.56 12.16 -10.80
CA ILE A 19 -2.24 11.86 -10.19
C ILE A 19 -1.17 11.67 -11.26
N ALA A 20 -1.46 10.85 -12.28
CA ALA A 20 -0.53 10.59 -13.38
C ALA A 20 -0.14 11.89 -14.11
N ALA A 21 -1.11 12.77 -14.39
CA ALA A 21 -0.87 14.04 -15.07
C ALA A 21 -0.13 15.06 -14.19
N ALA A 22 -0.42 15.13 -12.90
CA ALA A 22 0.16 16.12 -11.99
C ALA A 22 1.58 15.76 -11.53
N HIS A 23 1.93 14.47 -11.51
CA HIS A 23 3.15 13.96 -10.91
C HIS A 23 3.91 12.96 -11.81
N SER A 24 3.80 13.10 -13.13
CA SER A 24 4.45 12.22 -14.11
C SER A 24 5.98 12.18 -14.00
N ASP A 25 6.60 13.16 -13.35
CA ASP A 25 8.03 13.23 -13.05
C ASP A 25 8.44 12.42 -11.80
N ARG A 26 7.47 11.86 -11.05
CA ARG A 26 7.70 11.20 -9.74
C ARG A 26 7.05 9.84 -9.59
N VAL A 27 5.90 9.64 -10.23
CA VAL A 27 5.13 8.40 -10.18
C VAL A 27 4.66 7.99 -11.57
N ARG A 28 4.42 6.70 -11.73
CA ARG A 28 3.65 6.14 -12.84
C ARG A 28 2.41 5.47 -12.27
N VAL A 29 1.32 5.48 -13.04
CA VAL A 29 0.06 4.89 -12.62
C VAL A 29 -0.31 3.77 -13.59
N ASP A 30 -0.59 2.60 -13.04
CA ASP A 30 -1.26 1.51 -13.74
C ASP A 30 -2.77 1.75 -13.63
N HIS A 31 -3.37 2.20 -14.72
CA HIS A 31 -4.79 2.51 -14.76
C HIS A 31 -5.68 1.28 -14.82
N ASP A 32 -5.17 0.14 -15.32
CA ASP A 32 -5.96 -1.09 -15.43
C ASP A 32 -6.10 -1.75 -14.04
N ASN A 33 -5.02 -1.73 -13.26
CA ASN A 33 -5.00 -2.31 -11.92
C ASN A 33 -5.20 -1.27 -10.79
N HIS A 34 -5.37 0.02 -11.09
CA HIS A 34 -5.48 1.10 -10.10
C HIS A 34 -4.31 1.14 -9.08
N ILE A 35 -3.08 1.12 -9.58
CA ILE A 35 -1.87 1.12 -8.74
C ILE A 35 -1.02 2.34 -9.04
N VAL A 36 -0.60 3.05 -8.00
CA VAL A 36 0.40 4.11 -8.11
C VAL A 36 1.76 3.52 -7.77
N TYR A 37 2.72 3.64 -8.67
CA TYR A 37 4.10 3.16 -8.49
C TYR A 37 5.07 4.33 -8.42
N ARG A 38 6.13 4.14 -7.64
CA ARG A 38 7.31 5.00 -7.70
C ARG A 38 7.93 4.90 -9.10
N LEU A 39 8.35 6.03 -9.67
CA LEU A 39 8.78 6.08 -11.07
C LEU A 39 9.94 5.12 -11.40
N ASP A 40 10.87 4.92 -10.47
CA ASP A 40 12.06 4.07 -10.62
C ASP A 40 11.92 2.68 -9.97
N ALA A 41 10.71 2.27 -9.57
CA ALA A 41 10.47 0.92 -9.06
C ALA A 41 10.57 -0.14 -10.19
N PRO A 42 11.18 -1.32 -9.93
CA PRO A 42 11.78 -1.73 -8.65
C PRO A 42 13.20 -1.19 -8.47
N VAL A 43 13.53 -0.76 -7.24
CA VAL A 43 14.91 -0.39 -6.89
C VAL A 43 15.67 -1.63 -6.43
N GLN A 44 16.69 -1.99 -7.20
CA GLN A 44 17.45 -3.22 -7.03
C GLN A 44 18.19 -3.25 -5.68
N GLY A 45 18.10 -4.39 -4.98
CA GLY A 45 18.72 -4.60 -3.67
C GLY A 45 18.03 -3.87 -2.51
N LYS A 46 16.90 -3.19 -2.76
CA LYS A 46 16.08 -2.53 -1.73
C LYS A 46 14.85 -3.37 -1.44
N VAL A 47 14.45 -3.46 -0.17
CA VAL A 47 13.14 -4.01 0.21
C VAL A 47 12.05 -3.18 -0.45
N GLY A 48 11.16 -3.83 -1.22
CA GLY A 48 9.99 -3.19 -1.79
C GLY A 48 8.94 -2.92 -0.71
N LEU A 49 8.32 -1.75 -0.71
CA LEU A 49 7.29 -1.38 0.25
C LEU A 49 5.97 -1.12 -0.45
N ILE A 50 4.93 -1.89 -0.11
CA ILE A 50 3.58 -1.63 -0.60
C ILE A 50 2.59 -1.43 0.53
N SER A 51 1.60 -0.59 0.25
CA SER A 51 0.44 -0.36 1.12
C SER A 51 -0.79 -0.20 0.23
N GLY A 52 -1.96 -0.07 0.83
CA GLY A 52 -3.21 -0.02 0.09
C GLY A 52 -4.44 0.07 0.98
N GLY A 53 -5.59 0.15 0.32
CA GLY A 53 -6.89 0.21 0.95
C GLY A 53 -7.90 0.93 0.08
N GLY A 54 -9.10 1.12 0.63
CA GLY A 54 -10.14 1.87 -0.07
C GLY A 54 -9.78 3.34 -0.30
N SER A 55 -10.18 3.84 -1.47
CA SER A 55 -10.08 5.26 -1.82
C SER A 55 -10.97 6.12 -0.92
N GLY A 56 -10.73 7.44 -0.90
CA GLY A 56 -11.41 8.39 -0.01
C GLY A 56 -10.63 8.74 1.27
N HIS A 57 -9.36 8.31 1.34
CA HIS A 57 -8.42 8.65 2.41
C HIS A 57 -7.22 9.45 1.91
N GLU A 58 -7.31 10.02 0.71
CA GLU A 58 -6.23 10.79 0.09
C GLU A 58 -5.76 11.91 1.05
N PRO A 59 -4.43 12.09 1.23
CA PRO A 59 -3.34 11.57 0.40
C PRO A 59 -2.94 10.11 0.67
N MET A 60 -3.48 9.46 1.70
CA MET A 60 -3.15 8.07 2.03
C MET A 60 -3.84 7.11 1.04
N HIS A 61 -3.14 6.27 0.27
CA HIS A 61 -1.70 5.97 0.28
C HIS A 61 -0.92 6.52 -0.92
N GLY A 62 -1.60 6.80 -2.04
CA GLY A 62 -0.94 7.18 -3.30
C GLY A 62 -0.05 8.43 -3.22
N GLY A 63 -0.37 9.36 -2.32
CA GLY A 63 0.45 10.56 -2.07
C GLY A 63 1.74 10.30 -1.30
N PHE A 64 1.94 9.07 -0.79
CA PHE A 64 3.14 8.62 -0.07
C PHE A 64 4.00 7.64 -0.87
N VAL A 65 3.74 7.53 -2.18
CA VAL A 65 4.59 6.77 -3.10
C VAL A 65 5.76 7.63 -3.55
N GLY A 66 6.99 7.20 -3.27
CA GLY A 66 8.20 7.96 -3.57
C GLY A 66 9.43 7.54 -2.75
N PRO A 67 10.62 8.07 -3.08
CA PRO A 67 11.86 7.73 -2.39
C PRO A 67 11.77 7.95 -0.87
N GLY A 68 12.14 6.93 -0.10
CA GLY A 68 12.09 6.99 1.37
C GLY A 68 10.70 6.80 2.00
N MET A 69 9.70 6.39 1.21
CA MET A 69 8.36 5.95 1.65
C MET A 69 7.94 4.70 0.86
N LEU A 70 6.74 4.66 0.27
CA LEU A 70 6.21 3.50 -0.45
C LEU A 70 6.78 3.40 -1.87
N ASP A 71 6.95 2.16 -2.35
CA ASP A 71 7.25 1.84 -3.75
C ASP A 71 5.98 1.69 -4.59
N ALA A 72 4.88 1.23 -3.98
CA ALA A 72 3.57 1.23 -4.61
C ALA A 72 2.42 1.40 -3.60
N ALA A 73 1.30 1.91 -4.10
CA ALA A 73 0.03 1.99 -3.38
C ALA A 73 -1.11 1.45 -4.24
N CYS A 74 -1.83 0.45 -3.72
CA CYS A 74 -2.99 -0.14 -4.38
C CYS A 74 -4.26 0.62 -3.97
N ALA A 75 -4.94 1.25 -4.93
CA ALA A 75 -6.19 1.96 -4.70
C ALA A 75 -7.37 1.01 -4.95
N GLY A 76 -8.12 0.69 -3.90
CA GLY A 76 -9.41 0.04 -4.02
C GLY A 76 -10.53 1.05 -4.28
N GLU A 77 -11.75 0.56 -4.47
CA GLU A 77 -12.93 1.41 -4.56
C GLU A 77 -13.13 2.26 -3.29
N VAL A 78 -14.00 3.27 -3.36
CA VAL A 78 -14.24 4.16 -2.21
C VAL A 78 -14.61 3.35 -0.96
N PHE A 79 -13.79 3.45 0.08
CA PHE A 79 -13.88 2.70 1.35
C PHE A 79 -13.89 1.17 1.23
N THR A 80 -13.39 0.61 0.14
CA THR A 80 -13.33 -0.82 -0.11
C THR A 80 -11.90 -1.26 -0.41
N SER A 81 -11.42 -2.29 0.28
CA SER A 81 -10.07 -2.83 0.07
C SER A 81 -9.81 -3.20 -1.40
N PRO A 82 -8.60 -2.97 -1.95
CA PRO A 82 -8.23 -3.50 -3.25
C PRO A 82 -8.31 -5.04 -3.26
N VAL A 83 -8.45 -5.64 -4.44
CA VAL A 83 -8.50 -7.10 -4.59
C VAL A 83 -7.09 -7.71 -4.58
N PRO A 84 -6.93 -8.99 -4.16
CA PRO A 84 -5.62 -9.66 -4.06
C PRO A 84 -4.74 -9.54 -5.31
N ASP A 85 -5.34 -9.64 -6.51
CA ASP A 85 -4.62 -9.53 -7.78
C ASP A 85 -3.90 -8.18 -7.95
N GLN A 86 -4.50 -7.08 -7.48
CA GLN A 86 -3.87 -5.75 -7.52
C GLN A 86 -2.61 -5.72 -6.65
N MET A 87 -2.67 -6.25 -5.42
CA MET A 87 -1.52 -6.27 -4.52
C MET A 87 -0.46 -7.27 -4.95
N MET A 88 -0.85 -8.39 -5.56
CA MET A 88 0.09 -9.33 -6.17
C MET A 88 0.86 -8.67 -7.33
N ALA A 89 0.15 -7.97 -8.22
CA ALA A 89 0.77 -7.21 -9.30
C ALA A 89 1.74 -6.15 -8.75
N ALA A 90 1.33 -5.40 -7.72
CA ALA A 90 2.19 -4.42 -7.07
C ALA A 90 3.43 -5.07 -6.45
N THR A 91 3.25 -6.18 -5.72
CA THR A 91 4.33 -6.93 -5.06
C THR A 91 5.39 -7.37 -6.06
N LYS A 92 4.96 -7.97 -7.16
CA LYS A 92 5.84 -8.43 -8.23
C LYS A 92 6.62 -7.29 -8.87
N GLU A 93 5.93 -6.18 -9.11
CA GLU A 93 6.51 -5.01 -9.79
C GLU A 93 7.53 -4.27 -8.91
N VAL A 94 7.37 -4.27 -7.57
CA VAL A 94 8.30 -3.58 -6.66
C VAL A 94 9.38 -4.48 -6.07
N ASP A 95 9.40 -5.78 -6.38
CA ASP A 95 10.42 -6.70 -5.88
C ASP A 95 11.79 -6.39 -6.52
N GLY A 96 12.65 -5.74 -5.74
CA GLY A 96 14.04 -5.43 -6.10
C GLY A 96 15.02 -6.57 -5.85
N GLY A 97 14.54 -7.78 -5.52
CA GLY A 97 15.37 -8.93 -5.14
C GLY A 97 15.77 -8.98 -3.67
N ALA A 98 15.16 -8.13 -2.83
CA ALA A 98 15.36 -8.12 -1.37
C ALA A 98 14.05 -8.41 -0.60
N GLY A 99 13.02 -8.90 -1.30
CA GLY A 99 11.69 -9.16 -0.76
C GLY A 99 10.84 -7.90 -0.60
N VAL A 100 9.60 -8.08 -0.15
CA VAL A 100 8.58 -7.02 -0.09
C VAL A 100 7.91 -7.00 1.29
N LEU A 101 7.78 -5.81 1.88
CA LEU A 101 6.99 -5.59 3.08
C LEU A 101 5.60 -5.04 2.69
N HIS A 102 4.57 -5.75 3.12
CA HIS A 102 3.17 -5.31 3.06
C HIS A 102 2.82 -4.55 4.35
N ILE A 103 2.38 -3.30 4.20
CA ILE A 103 1.89 -2.48 5.31
C ILE A 103 0.37 -2.44 5.23
N VAL A 104 -0.30 -2.98 6.25
CA VAL A 104 -1.74 -3.27 6.21
C VAL A 104 -2.46 -2.55 7.33
N LYS A 105 -3.52 -1.80 7.01
CA LYS A 105 -4.40 -1.22 8.04
C LYS A 105 -5.34 -2.29 8.58
N ASN A 106 -5.55 -2.34 9.89
CA ASN A 106 -6.40 -3.38 10.49
C ASN A 106 -7.89 -3.14 10.18
N TYR A 107 -8.31 -3.59 9.00
CA TYR A 107 -9.70 -3.79 8.60
C TYR A 107 -9.79 -5.20 8.02
N THR A 108 -10.91 -5.88 8.26
CA THR A 108 -11.06 -7.30 7.91
C THR A 108 -10.81 -7.56 6.43
N GLY A 109 -11.34 -6.69 5.54
CA GLY A 109 -11.12 -6.81 4.10
C GLY A 109 -9.67 -6.58 3.70
N ASP A 110 -9.02 -5.58 4.29
CA ASP A 110 -7.60 -5.28 4.03
C ASP A 110 -6.71 -6.44 4.47
N VAL A 111 -6.86 -6.94 5.70
CA VAL A 111 -6.04 -8.05 6.21
C VAL A 111 -6.22 -9.30 5.34
N MET A 112 -7.46 -9.69 5.03
CA MET A 112 -7.74 -10.86 4.20
C MET A 112 -7.15 -10.73 2.80
N ASN A 113 -7.32 -9.58 2.15
CA ASN A 113 -6.87 -9.40 0.78
C ASN A 113 -5.33 -9.33 0.67
N PHE A 114 -4.67 -8.67 1.62
CA PHE A 114 -3.19 -8.62 1.66
C PHE A 114 -2.59 -9.99 2.01
N GLU A 115 -3.16 -10.74 2.94
CA GLU A 115 -2.71 -12.11 3.26
C GLU A 115 -2.80 -13.01 2.02
N MET A 116 -3.93 -12.98 1.31
CA MET A 116 -4.11 -13.73 0.06
C MET A 116 -3.06 -13.32 -0.99
N ALA A 117 -2.82 -12.02 -1.16
CA ALA A 117 -1.84 -11.52 -2.12
C ALA A 117 -0.41 -11.96 -1.80
N ALA A 118 -0.03 -11.99 -0.50
CA ALA A 118 1.27 -12.47 -0.06
C ALA A 118 1.47 -13.97 -0.37
N GLU A 119 0.44 -14.80 -0.12
CA GLU A 119 0.46 -16.22 -0.48
C GLU A 119 0.58 -16.43 -1.99
N MET A 120 -0.16 -15.67 -2.78
CA MET A 120 -0.11 -15.71 -4.25
C MET A 120 1.26 -15.30 -4.81
N ALA A 121 1.85 -14.22 -4.28
CA ALA A 121 3.18 -13.75 -4.70
C ALA A 121 4.29 -14.76 -4.37
N ALA A 122 4.22 -15.38 -3.19
CA ALA A 122 5.15 -16.44 -2.80
C ALA A 122 5.02 -17.69 -3.69
N ALA A 123 3.79 -18.04 -4.09
CA ALA A 123 3.52 -19.22 -4.92
C ALA A 123 3.89 -19.03 -6.41
N ASP A 124 3.63 -17.85 -6.99
CA ASP A 124 3.86 -17.58 -8.42
C ASP A 124 5.29 -17.09 -8.72
N ALA A 125 5.75 -16.06 -8.01
CA ALA A 125 7.01 -15.39 -8.30
C ALA A 125 8.16 -15.81 -7.37
N GLY A 126 7.85 -16.51 -6.27
CA GLY A 126 8.84 -16.84 -5.24
C GLY A 126 9.30 -15.63 -4.42
N THR A 127 8.57 -14.51 -4.49
CA THR A 127 8.88 -13.29 -3.74
C THR A 127 8.69 -13.54 -2.25
N GLU A 128 9.71 -13.25 -1.45
CA GLU A 128 9.59 -13.26 0.00
C GLU A 128 8.77 -12.04 0.45
N VAL A 129 7.65 -12.29 1.11
CA VAL A 129 6.75 -11.25 1.61
C VAL A 129 6.62 -11.35 3.12
N LEU A 130 6.78 -10.23 3.82
CA LEU A 130 6.36 -10.09 5.21
C LEU A 130 5.23 -9.06 5.29
N SER A 131 4.29 -9.28 6.21
CA SER A 131 3.18 -8.34 6.45
C SER A 131 3.24 -7.77 7.87
N VAL A 132 2.91 -6.49 8.00
CA VAL A 132 2.75 -5.82 9.29
C VAL A 132 1.43 -5.07 9.31
N VAL A 133 0.65 -5.30 10.38
CA VAL A 133 -0.69 -4.75 10.56
C VAL A 133 -0.64 -3.60 11.57
N THR A 134 -1.12 -2.42 11.16
CA THR A 134 -1.31 -1.27 12.06
C THR A 134 -2.68 -1.30 12.72
N ASN A 135 -2.74 -1.03 14.02
CA ASN A 135 -3.96 -1.10 14.84
C ASN A 135 -3.98 -0.02 15.96
N ASP A 136 -3.61 1.20 15.61
CA ASP A 136 -3.38 2.33 16.53
C ASP A 136 -4.64 2.97 17.12
N ASP A 137 -5.81 2.73 16.55
CA ASP A 137 -7.03 3.39 17.00
C ASP A 137 -7.50 2.90 18.37
N VAL A 138 -7.31 3.73 19.39
CA VAL A 138 -7.70 3.45 20.78
C VAL A 138 -9.19 3.68 21.07
N ALA A 139 -9.96 4.21 20.12
CA ALA A 139 -11.36 4.55 20.36
C ALA A 139 -12.29 3.33 20.43
N VAL A 140 -11.96 2.25 19.69
CA VAL A 140 -12.84 1.08 19.52
C VAL A 140 -11.98 -0.19 19.42
N GLN A 141 -12.34 -1.23 20.18
CA GLN A 141 -11.65 -2.52 20.16
C GLN A 141 -12.25 -3.54 19.19
N ASP A 142 -13.54 -3.47 18.87
CA ASP A 142 -14.15 -4.30 17.83
C ASP A 142 -15.20 -3.47 17.08
N SER A 143 -15.27 -3.60 15.76
CA SER A 143 -16.21 -2.84 14.92
C SER A 143 -16.88 -3.72 13.87
N LEU A 144 -17.86 -3.17 13.14
CA LEU A 144 -18.53 -3.86 12.03
C LEU A 144 -17.55 -4.39 10.96
N TYR A 145 -16.38 -3.76 10.83
CA TYR A 145 -15.40 -4.03 9.77
C TYR A 145 -14.01 -4.42 10.30
N THR A 146 -13.84 -4.60 11.61
CA THR A 146 -12.53 -4.89 12.22
C THR A 146 -12.67 -5.77 13.45
N ALA A 147 -11.86 -6.83 13.53
CA ALA A 147 -11.55 -7.53 14.76
C ALA A 147 -10.32 -6.89 15.41
N GLY A 148 -10.43 -6.42 16.65
CA GLY A 148 -9.39 -5.59 17.26
C GLY A 148 -9.46 -4.10 16.87
N ARG A 149 -8.41 -3.36 17.23
CA ARG A 149 -8.32 -1.92 16.95
C ARG A 149 -8.07 -1.64 15.47
N ARG A 150 -8.63 -0.55 14.95
CA ARG A 150 -8.44 -0.14 13.55
C ARG A 150 -7.03 0.41 13.31
N GLY A 151 -6.53 0.25 12.08
CA GLY A 151 -5.37 1.00 11.59
C GLY A 151 -5.79 2.35 11.04
N VAL A 152 -5.23 3.43 11.56
CA VAL A 152 -5.56 4.82 11.16
C VAL A 152 -4.28 5.62 10.90
N GLY A 153 -4.02 6.68 11.67
CA GLY A 153 -3.02 7.70 11.37
C GLY A 153 -1.57 7.26 11.57
N VAL A 154 -1.29 6.29 12.46
CA VAL A 154 0.09 5.81 12.67
C VAL A 154 0.67 5.19 11.39
N THR A 155 -0.18 4.70 10.49
CA THR A 155 0.22 4.05 9.24
C THR A 155 1.19 4.93 8.45
N VAL A 156 0.90 6.23 8.31
CA VAL A 156 1.78 7.16 7.58
C VAL A 156 3.15 7.32 8.26
N LEU A 157 3.19 7.31 9.60
CA LEU A 157 4.44 7.39 10.35
C LEU A 157 5.27 6.12 10.16
N LEU A 158 4.62 4.96 10.25
CA LEU A 158 5.25 3.66 9.98
C LEU A 158 5.81 3.64 8.56
N GLU A 159 5.01 4.00 7.54
CA GLU A 159 5.43 4.08 6.14
C GLU A 159 6.67 4.96 5.94
N LYS A 160 6.73 6.13 6.60
CA LYS A 160 7.90 7.01 6.53
C LYS A 160 9.14 6.40 7.18
N VAL A 161 8.97 5.77 8.34
CA VAL A 161 10.08 5.22 9.14
C VAL A 161 10.67 4.00 8.45
N VAL A 162 9.83 3.07 8.00
CA VAL A 162 10.28 1.84 7.33
C VAL A 162 10.74 2.13 5.90
N GLY A 163 10.16 3.15 5.25
CA GLY A 163 10.65 3.71 3.99
C GLY A 163 12.10 4.16 4.06
N ALA A 164 12.47 4.91 5.10
CA ALA A 164 13.86 5.32 5.31
C ALA A 164 14.77 4.11 5.55
N ALA A 165 14.34 3.15 6.39
CA ALA A 165 15.10 1.93 6.67
C ALA A 165 15.32 1.07 5.41
N ALA A 166 14.32 0.98 4.53
CA ALA A 166 14.44 0.29 3.26
C ALA A 166 15.46 0.98 2.35
N GLU A 167 15.43 2.31 2.23
CA GLU A 167 16.43 3.07 1.44
C GLU A 167 17.86 2.95 1.97
N GLU A 168 18.04 2.68 3.27
CA GLU A 168 19.35 2.34 3.86
C GLU A 168 19.84 0.92 3.49
N GLY A 169 19.05 0.15 2.74
CA GLY A 169 19.38 -1.21 2.31
C GLY A 169 19.23 -2.25 3.43
N ARG A 170 18.43 -1.96 4.46
CA ARG A 170 18.22 -2.89 5.57
C ARG A 170 17.46 -4.14 5.10
N PRO A 171 17.81 -5.34 5.59
CA PRO A 171 17.13 -6.58 5.21
C PRO A 171 15.63 -6.58 5.53
N LEU A 172 14.82 -7.33 4.77
CA LEU A 172 13.37 -7.42 4.93
C LEU A 172 12.93 -7.65 6.39
N GLN A 173 13.53 -8.63 7.06
CA GLN A 173 13.22 -8.95 8.45
C GLN A 173 13.47 -7.76 9.40
N GLU A 174 14.56 -7.03 9.19
CA GLU A 174 14.94 -5.87 9.99
C GLU A 174 14.01 -4.67 9.79
N VAL A 175 13.48 -4.51 8.57
CA VAL A 175 12.48 -3.49 8.23
C VAL A 175 11.14 -3.87 8.86
N ALA A 176 10.73 -5.14 8.78
CA ALA A 176 9.51 -5.64 9.41
C ALA A 176 9.55 -5.53 10.94
N ASP A 177 10.69 -5.84 11.57
CA ASP A 177 10.86 -5.71 13.02
C ASP A 177 10.94 -4.25 13.49
N LEU A 178 11.38 -3.34 12.64
CA LEU A 178 11.22 -1.91 12.90
C LEU A 178 9.74 -1.52 12.80
N ALA A 179 9.03 -1.96 11.76
CA ALA A 179 7.62 -1.68 11.56
C ALA A 179 6.75 -2.12 12.75
N ARG A 180 7.00 -3.32 13.30
CA ARG A 180 6.28 -3.87 14.48
C ARG A 180 6.55 -3.11 15.79
N ARG A 181 7.63 -2.32 15.86
CA ARG A 181 7.99 -1.52 17.04
C ARG A 181 7.41 -0.11 17.02
N VAL A 182 7.08 0.40 15.83
CA VAL A 182 6.40 1.69 15.63
C VAL A 182 4.93 1.53 16.06
#